data_AF-A0A7Z8Z4V4-F1
#
_entry.id   AF-A0A7Z8Z4V4-F1
#
_cell.length_a   1.000
_cell.length_b   1.000
_cell.length_c   1.000
_cell.angle_alpha   90.00
_cell.angle_beta   90.00
_cell.angle_gamma   90.00
#
_symmetry.space_group_name_H-M   'P 1'
#
loop_
_entity.id
_entity.type
_entity.pdbx_description
1 polymer ?
#
loop_
_entity_poly.entity_id
_entity_poly.type
_entity_poly.pdbx_seq_one_letter_code
_entity_poly.pdbx_strand_id
1 'polypeptide(L)'
;MQRRLTFTHQRRYPGLATAPRHWVRANPQATEIAFLMRDDAGVVQLWLISPQGSGLRQLTANRSDIQSAFNWHPSGEWLGFVLENRIALCHARSGAVTFLTDEGESAPSADAIVFSPDGKYLAWMAEVDGYRQLWTTEVTP
;
A
#
# COMPACT_ATOMS: atom_id res chain seq x y z
N MET A 1 13.48 -13.82 20.93
CA MET A 1 14.70 -13.63 20.12
C MET A 1 14.38 -12.65 19.00
N GLN A 2 15.22 -11.63 18.78
CA GLN A 2 15.06 -10.66 17.68
C GLN A 2 15.77 -11.18 16.42
N ARG A 3 15.19 -10.95 15.23
CA ARG A 3 15.83 -11.26 13.94
C ARG A 3 15.59 -10.18 12.90
N ARG A 4 16.51 -10.07 11.94
CA ARG A 4 16.38 -9.25 10.74
C ARG A 4 15.72 -10.06 9.62
N LEU A 5 14.68 -9.51 8.96
CA LEU A 5 13.95 -10.21 7.90
C LEU A 5 14.43 -9.87 6.47
N THR A 6 14.94 -8.66 6.24
CA THR A 6 15.30 -8.18 4.89
C THR A 6 16.81 -7.90 4.77
N PHE A 7 17.41 -8.30 3.65
CA PHE A 7 18.85 -8.15 3.37
C PHE A 7 19.13 -7.44 2.04
N THR A 8 18.38 -6.38 1.74
CA THR A 8 18.28 -5.76 0.40
C THR A 8 19.37 -4.75 0.05
N HIS A 9 20.49 -4.77 0.77
CA HIS A 9 21.60 -3.81 0.61
C HIS A 9 22.37 -3.93 -0.71
N GLN A 10 22.22 -5.04 -1.43
CA GLN A 10 22.85 -5.30 -2.72
C GLN A 10 21.97 -4.96 -3.93
N ARG A 11 20.70 -4.59 -3.70
CA ARG A 11 19.79 -4.21 -4.81
C ARG A 11 20.25 -2.91 -5.45
N ARG A 12 19.89 -2.69 -6.73
CA ARG A 12 20.17 -1.44 -7.46
C ARG A 12 19.70 -0.19 -6.71
N TYR A 13 18.55 -0.29 -6.05
CA TYR A 13 18.04 0.68 -5.09
C TYR A 13 18.02 0.01 -3.71
N PRO A 14 19.06 0.21 -2.88
CA PRO A 14 19.22 -0.50 -1.62
C PRO A 14 18.19 -0.12 -0.56
N GLY A 15 17.81 -1.09 0.27
CA GLY A 15 16.97 -0.85 1.46
C GLY A 15 15.48 -0.78 1.16
N LEU A 16 14.68 -0.48 2.18
CA LEU A 16 13.24 -0.24 2.05
C LEU A 16 13.01 1.24 1.72
N ALA A 17 11.87 1.56 1.10
CA ALA A 17 11.55 2.94 0.77
C ALA A 17 11.37 3.78 2.05
N THR A 18 11.92 4.99 2.06
CA THR A 18 11.74 5.97 3.14
C THR A 18 10.65 7.00 2.82
N ALA A 19 10.28 7.10 1.54
CA ALA A 19 9.21 7.94 1.01
C ALA A 19 8.34 7.10 0.04
N PRO A 20 6.99 7.22 0.10
CA PRO A 20 6.25 7.92 1.15
C PRO A 20 6.47 7.28 2.53
N ARG A 21 6.32 8.08 3.58
CA ARG A 21 6.41 7.59 4.96
C ARG A 21 5.31 6.55 5.16
N HIS A 22 5.68 5.37 5.63
CA HIS A 22 4.73 4.31 5.93
C HIS A 22 5.16 3.54 7.17
N TRP A 23 4.21 2.80 7.72
CA TRP A 23 4.49 1.76 8.70
C TRP A 23 4.26 0.41 8.02
N VAL A 24 5.07 -0.59 8.36
CA VAL A 24 4.84 -1.95 7.90
C VAL A 24 3.51 -2.48 8.45
N ARG A 25 2.86 -3.40 7.73
CA ARG A 25 1.57 -3.98 8.13
C ARG A 25 1.54 -5.47 7.89
N ALA A 26 1.22 -6.25 8.92
CA ALA A 26 0.83 -7.64 8.73
C ALA A 26 -0.59 -7.71 8.15
N ASN A 27 -0.86 -8.71 7.31
CA ASN A 27 -2.23 -9.06 6.95
C ASN A 27 -2.99 -9.60 8.19
N PRO A 28 -4.33 -9.65 8.14
CA PRO A 28 -5.15 -10.12 9.28
C PRO A 28 -4.80 -11.54 9.75
N GLN A 29 -4.34 -12.42 8.85
CA GLN A 29 -3.94 -13.79 9.17
C GLN A 29 -2.49 -13.89 9.70
N ALA A 30 -1.76 -12.78 9.77
CA ALA A 30 -0.36 -12.70 10.20
C ALA A 30 0.58 -13.66 9.44
N THR A 31 0.31 -13.91 8.15
CA THR A 31 1.13 -14.75 7.28
C THR A 31 2.05 -13.95 6.37
N GLU A 32 1.71 -12.69 6.09
CA GLU A 32 2.46 -11.78 5.23
C GLU A 32 2.60 -10.40 5.91
N ILE A 33 3.77 -9.78 5.76
CA ILE A 33 4.06 -8.40 6.14
C ILE A 33 4.25 -7.61 4.85
N ALA A 34 3.44 -6.59 4.65
CA ALA A 34 3.55 -5.62 3.58
C ALA A 34 4.43 -4.43 3.99
N PHE A 35 5.20 -3.92 3.02
CA PHE A 35 6.08 -2.75 3.12
C PHE A 35 6.36 -2.16 1.74
N LEU A 36 6.90 -0.93 1.69
CA LEU A 36 7.30 -0.30 0.43
C LEU A 36 8.80 -0.46 0.19
N MET A 37 9.15 -0.76 -1.06
CA MET A 37 10.54 -0.86 -1.52
C MET A 37 10.60 -0.51 -3.01
N ARG A 38 11.71 0.12 -3.44
CA ARG A 38 11.94 0.40 -4.86
C ARG A 38 12.25 -0.88 -5.62
N ASP A 39 11.64 -1.05 -6.79
CA ASP A 39 11.99 -2.10 -7.74
C ASP A 39 13.26 -1.74 -8.55
N ASP A 40 13.61 -2.54 -9.54
CA ASP A 40 14.83 -2.35 -10.34
C ASP A 40 14.72 -1.19 -11.36
N ALA A 41 13.50 -0.70 -11.61
CA ALA A 41 13.25 0.55 -12.34
C ALA A 41 13.33 1.78 -11.42
N GLY A 42 13.39 1.57 -10.10
CA GLY A 42 13.44 2.64 -9.10
C GLY A 42 12.06 3.09 -8.64
N VAL A 43 11.00 2.39 -9.04
CA VAL A 43 9.62 2.73 -8.69
C VAL A 43 9.28 2.16 -7.32
N VAL A 44 8.65 2.94 -6.45
CA VAL A 44 8.16 2.49 -5.14
C VAL A 44 6.98 1.55 -5.33
N GLN A 45 7.18 0.29 -4.97
CA GLN A 45 6.18 -0.78 -5.07
C GLN A 45 5.80 -1.32 -3.70
N LEU A 46 4.68 -2.04 -3.64
CA LEU A 46 4.36 -2.92 -2.52
C LEU A 46 5.15 -4.23 -2.64
N TRP A 47 5.69 -4.65 -1.51
CA TRP A 47 6.39 -5.92 -1.34
C TRP A 47 5.85 -6.65 -0.13
N LEU A 48 5.87 -7.98 -0.20
CA LEU A 48 5.45 -8.86 0.88
C LEU A 48 6.60 -9.75 1.32
N ILE A 49 6.61 -10.10 2.61
CA ILE A 49 7.51 -11.10 3.19
C ILE A 49 6.78 -11.85 4.31
N SER A 50 7.10 -13.14 4.50
CA SER A 50 6.61 -13.85 5.68
C SER A 50 7.20 -13.24 6.96
N PRO A 51 6.47 -13.21 8.09
CA PRO A 51 7.06 -12.93 9.40
C PRO A 51 8.20 -13.89 9.76
N GLN A 52 8.29 -15.04 9.08
CA GLN A 52 9.37 -16.02 9.18
C GLN A 52 10.65 -15.63 8.44
N GLY A 53 10.60 -14.58 7.60
CA GLY A 53 11.74 -14.09 6.81
C GLY A 53 11.89 -14.74 5.43
N SER A 54 11.03 -15.69 5.09
CA SER A 54 10.95 -16.32 3.78
C SER A 54 9.97 -15.60 2.85
N GLY A 55 10.03 -15.90 1.55
CA GLY A 55 9.00 -15.48 0.59
C GLY A 55 8.97 -13.98 0.30
N LEU A 56 10.12 -13.29 0.37
CA LEU A 56 10.24 -11.91 -0.11
C LEU A 56 9.82 -11.83 -1.59
N ARG A 57 8.76 -11.08 -1.88
CA ARG A 57 8.27 -10.91 -3.26
C ARG A 57 7.76 -9.50 -3.53
N GLN A 58 7.96 -9.05 -4.76
CA GLN A 58 7.34 -7.84 -5.29
C GLN A 58 5.87 -8.15 -5.54
N LEU A 59 4.97 -7.35 -4.97
CA LEU A 59 3.54 -7.51 -5.18
C LEU A 59 3.06 -6.71 -6.39
N THR A 60 3.41 -5.43 -6.44
CA THR A 60 2.99 -4.54 -7.54
C THR A 60 4.13 -4.27 -8.51
N ALA A 61 3.78 -4.02 -9.77
CA ALA A 61 4.71 -3.60 -10.83
C ALA A 61 4.14 -2.37 -11.56
N ASN A 62 3.80 -1.35 -10.77
CA ASN A 62 3.20 -0.11 -11.25
C ASN A 62 4.21 0.71 -12.06
N ARG A 63 3.72 1.56 -12.98
CA ARG A 63 4.57 2.48 -13.76
C ARG A 63 5.01 3.70 -12.96
N SER A 64 4.28 4.05 -11.90
CA SER A 64 4.49 5.21 -11.05
C SER A 64 4.60 4.78 -9.58
N ASP A 65 5.23 5.63 -8.76
CA ASP A 65 5.43 5.37 -7.33
C ASP A 65 4.07 5.23 -6.62
N ILE A 66 3.96 4.29 -5.68
CA ILE A 66 2.89 4.34 -4.67
C ILE A 66 3.10 5.60 -3.83
N GLN A 67 2.05 6.39 -3.67
CA GLN A 67 2.13 7.78 -3.20
C GLN A 67 1.76 7.96 -1.73
N SER A 68 1.29 6.91 -1.04
CA SER A 68 0.85 6.98 0.35
C SER A 68 1.32 5.81 1.21
N ALA A 69 1.06 5.91 2.52
CA ALA A 69 0.94 4.73 3.35
C ALA A 69 -0.24 3.85 2.90
N PHE A 70 -0.20 2.57 3.25
CA PHE A 70 -1.17 1.55 2.81
C PHE A 70 -1.76 0.81 4.00
N ASN A 71 -2.89 0.13 3.80
CA ASN A 71 -3.46 -0.80 4.78
C ASN A 71 -4.05 -2.03 4.11
N TRP A 72 -4.17 -3.10 4.89
CA TRP A 72 -4.85 -4.33 4.47
C TRP A 72 -6.36 -4.20 4.65
N HIS A 73 -7.10 -4.73 3.68
CA HIS A 73 -8.52 -5.02 3.85
C HIS A 73 -8.70 -6.13 4.92
N PRO A 74 -9.79 -6.13 5.73
CA PRO A 74 -10.01 -7.12 6.78
C PRO A 74 -10.07 -8.57 6.33
N SER A 75 -10.38 -8.84 5.04
CA SER A 75 -10.30 -10.20 4.48
C SER A 75 -8.86 -10.70 4.35
N GLY A 76 -7.88 -9.79 4.24
CA GLY A 76 -6.49 -10.12 3.92
C GLY A 76 -6.22 -10.39 2.43
N GLU A 77 -7.22 -10.20 1.56
CA GLU A 77 -7.08 -10.43 0.12
C GLU A 77 -6.69 -9.18 -0.66
N TRP A 78 -6.79 -8.01 -0.03
CA TRP A 78 -6.58 -6.72 -0.70
C TRP A 78 -5.76 -5.75 0.14
N LEU A 79 -5.05 -4.86 -0.52
CA LEU A 79 -4.42 -3.68 0.08
C LEU A 79 -4.94 -2.40 -0.59
N GLY A 80 -5.19 -1.38 0.22
CA GLY A 80 -5.54 -0.03 -0.25
C GLY A 80 -4.35 0.93 -0.12
N PHE A 81 -4.18 1.79 -1.12
CA PHE A 81 -3.16 2.86 -1.16
C PHE A 81 -3.51 3.91 -2.20
N VAL A 82 -2.72 4.99 -2.27
CA VAL A 82 -2.83 6.02 -3.30
C VAL A 82 -1.84 5.74 -4.43
N LEU A 83 -2.35 5.73 -5.66
CA LEU A 83 -1.58 5.58 -6.89
C LEU A 83 -2.18 6.47 -7.96
N GLU A 84 -1.35 7.19 -8.71
CA GLU A 84 -1.80 8.13 -9.74
C GLU A 84 -2.87 9.12 -9.24
N ASN A 85 -2.71 9.59 -8.00
CA ASN A 85 -3.62 10.49 -7.28
C ASN A 85 -5.04 9.93 -7.09
N ARG A 86 -5.20 8.61 -7.11
CA ARG A 86 -6.48 7.92 -6.90
C ARG A 86 -6.37 6.88 -5.80
N ILE A 87 -7.51 6.53 -5.21
CA ILE A 87 -7.60 5.39 -4.30
C ILE A 87 -7.53 4.11 -5.13
N ALA A 88 -6.51 3.31 -4.85
CA ALA A 88 -6.25 2.05 -5.52
C ALA A 88 -6.45 0.87 -4.56
N LEU A 89 -6.96 -0.23 -5.11
CA LEU A 89 -7.10 -1.51 -4.44
C LEU A 89 -6.24 -2.54 -5.19
N CYS A 90 -5.35 -3.22 -4.48
CA CYS A 90 -4.46 -4.24 -5.03
C CYS A 90 -4.79 -5.62 -4.47
N HIS A 91 -5.00 -6.60 -5.35
CA HIS A 91 -5.17 -7.98 -4.95
C HIS A 91 -3.86 -8.54 -4.40
N ALA A 92 -3.86 -8.98 -3.14
CA ALA A 92 -2.66 -9.35 -2.39
C ALA A 92 -1.91 -10.55 -2.98
N ARG A 93 -2.58 -11.41 -3.74
CA ARG A 93 -1.93 -12.54 -4.45
C ARG A 93 -1.34 -12.15 -5.80
N SER A 94 -2.18 -11.67 -6.72
CA SER A 94 -1.80 -11.42 -8.12
C SER A 94 -1.08 -10.10 -8.34
N GLY A 95 -1.22 -9.13 -7.44
CA GLY A 95 -0.71 -7.77 -7.65
C GLY A 95 -1.58 -6.93 -8.59
N ALA A 96 -2.73 -7.44 -9.02
CA ALA A 96 -3.65 -6.70 -9.88
C ALA A 96 -4.22 -5.49 -9.14
N VAL A 97 -4.22 -4.32 -9.80
CA VAL A 97 -4.69 -3.06 -9.24
C VAL A 97 -5.96 -2.62 -9.96
N THR A 98 -6.95 -2.20 -9.19
CA THR A 98 -8.14 -1.47 -9.65
C THR A 98 -8.23 -0.12 -8.92
N PHE A 99 -8.94 0.85 -9.50
CA PHE A 99 -9.16 2.16 -8.89
C PHE A 99 -10.60 2.25 -8.35
N LEU A 100 -10.74 2.81 -7.14
CA LEU A 100 -12.03 3.02 -6.47
C LEU A 100 -12.56 4.47 -6.63
N THR A 101 -11.74 5.36 -7.19
CA THR A 101 -12.07 6.77 -7.43
C THR A 101 -11.65 7.18 -8.84
N ASP A 102 -12.36 8.14 -9.41
CA ASP A 102 -12.11 8.65 -10.75
C ASP A 102 -10.93 9.63 -10.82
N GLU A 103 -10.47 9.92 -12.03
CA GLU A 103 -9.47 10.97 -12.28
C GLU A 103 -10.08 12.36 -12.07
N GLY A 104 -9.32 13.27 -11.47
CA GLY A 104 -9.71 14.68 -11.29
C GLY A 104 -10.52 14.98 -10.02
N GLU A 105 -10.84 13.97 -9.20
CA GLU A 105 -11.29 14.20 -7.82
C GLU A 105 -10.17 14.82 -6.96
N SER A 106 -10.55 15.38 -5.80
CA SER A 106 -9.59 15.91 -4.83
C SER A 106 -8.54 14.84 -4.47
N ALA A 107 -7.29 15.09 -4.86
CA ALA A 107 -6.21 14.14 -4.70
C ALA A 107 -6.08 13.69 -3.23
N PRO A 108 -6.07 12.37 -2.97
CA PRO A 108 -5.85 11.84 -1.62
C PRO A 108 -4.50 12.30 -1.04
N SER A 109 -4.49 12.57 0.27
CA SER A 109 -3.25 12.77 1.03
C SER A 109 -2.36 11.53 0.96
N ALA A 110 -1.05 11.74 1.08
CA ALA A 110 -0.06 10.66 1.24
C ALA A 110 -0.17 9.92 2.60
N ASP A 111 -1.05 10.38 3.49
CA ASP A 111 -1.37 9.70 4.75
C ASP A 111 -2.05 8.33 4.52
N ALA A 112 -2.26 7.57 5.60
CA ALA A 112 -2.85 6.24 5.49
C ALA A 112 -4.35 6.29 5.17
N ILE A 113 -4.78 5.48 4.20
CA ILE A 113 -6.18 5.07 4.04
C ILE A 113 -6.57 4.09 5.16
N VAL A 114 -7.84 3.94 5.49
CA VAL A 114 -8.31 2.92 6.45
C VAL A 114 -9.57 2.22 5.95
N PHE A 115 -9.61 0.89 6.07
CA PHE A 115 -10.80 0.10 5.77
C PHE A 115 -11.74 0.06 6.98
N SER A 116 -13.04 0.04 6.72
CA SER A 116 -14.03 -0.30 7.75
C SER A 116 -13.82 -1.75 8.23
N PRO A 117 -14.18 -2.08 9.49
CA PRO A 117 -13.99 -3.44 10.02
C PRO A 117 -14.73 -4.53 9.22
N ASP A 118 -15.85 -4.18 8.59
CA ASP A 118 -16.61 -5.08 7.71
C ASP A 118 -16.10 -5.09 6.26
N GLY A 119 -15.09 -4.26 5.94
CA GLY A 119 -14.43 -4.20 4.65
C GLY A 119 -15.16 -3.43 3.56
N LYS A 120 -16.40 -2.98 3.81
CA LYS A 120 -17.27 -2.38 2.77
C LYS A 120 -16.90 -0.96 2.39
N TYR A 121 -16.14 -0.26 3.23
CA TYR A 121 -15.77 1.13 3.02
C TYR A 121 -14.28 1.36 3.22
N LEU A 122 -13.76 2.37 2.54
CA LEU A 122 -12.41 2.88 2.71
C LEU A 122 -12.48 4.40 2.93
N ALA A 123 -11.85 4.87 3.99
CA ALA A 123 -11.75 6.29 4.31
C ALA A 123 -10.33 6.83 4.14
N TRP A 124 -10.23 8.10 3.75
CA TRP A 124 -8.96 8.82 3.58
C TRP A 124 -9.12 10.32 3.88
N MET A 125 -8.00 11.05 3.88
CA MET A 125 -8.00 12.50 3.90
C MET A 125 -7.64 13.06 2.54
N ALA A 126 -8.30 14.11 2.09
CA ALA A 126 -7.91 14.89 0.90
C ALA A 126 -8.05 16.39 1.20
N GLU A 127 -7.31 17.23 0.49
CA GLU A 127 -7.46 18.68 0.63
C GLU A 127 -8.56 19.23 -0.28
N VAL A 128 -9.39 20.10 0.30
CA VAL A 128 -10.43 20.86 -0.38
C VAL A 128 -10.31 22.30 0.09
N ASP A 129 -10.12 23.23 -0.85
CA ASP A 129 -9.98 24.66 -0.57
C ASP A 129 -8.94 25.01 0.51
N GLY A 130 -7.83 24.24 0.56
CA GLY A 130 -6.73 24.43 1.52
C GLY A 130 -6.95 23.79 2.90
N TYR A 131 -8.00 22.99 3.07
CA TYR A 131 -8.31 22.32 4.33
C TYR A 131 -8.37 20.80 4.15
N ARG A 132 -7.85 20.05 5.12
CA ARG A 132 -7.97 18.58 5.16
C ARG A 132 -9.40 18.18 5.52
N GLN A 133 -10.03 17.41 4.64
CA GLN A 133 -11.36 16.83 4.82
C GLN A 133 -11.28 15.31 4.83
N LEU A 134 -12.28 14.68 5.44
CA LEU A 134 -12.44 13.22 5.45
C LEU A 134 -13.35 12.79 4.30
N TRP A 135 -12.97 11.71 3.64
CA TRP A 135 -13.68 11.13 2.51
C TRP A 135 -13.87 9.64 2.72
N THR A 136 -14.87 9.06 2.05
CA THR A 136 -15.14 7.62 2.05
C THR A 136 -15.61 7.17 0.67
N THR A 137 -15.31 5.93 0.33
CA THR A 137 -15.84 5.24 -0.86
C THR A 137 -16.22 3.81 -0.50
N GLU A 138 -17.10 3.21 -1.30
CA GLU A 138 -17.39 1.78 -1.21
C GLU A 138 -16.22 0.96 -1.77
N VAL A 139 -15.93 -0.14 -1.11
CA VAL A 139 -14.95 -1.11 -1.60
C VAL A 139 -15.72 -2.15 -2.39
N THR A 140 -15.52 -2.14 -3.70
CA THR A 140 -16.05 -3.13 -4.64
C THR A 140 -14.88 -3.95 -5.18
N PRO A 141 -14.59 -5.13 -4.59
CA PRO A 141 -13.49 -5.99 -5.01
C PRO A 141 -13.61 -6.49 -6.46
#